data_AF-A0A8X6TZP0-F1
#
_entry.id   AF-A0A8X6TZP0-F1
#
_cell.length_a   1.000
_cell.length_b   1.000
_cell.length_c   1.000
_cell.angle_alpha   90.00
_cell.angle_beta   90.00
_cell.angle_gamma   90.00
#
_symmetry.space_group_name_H-M   'P 1'
#
loop_
_entity.id
_entity.type
_entity.pdbx_description
1 polymer ?
#
loop_
_entity_poly.entity_id
_entity_poly.type
_entity_poly.pdbx_seq_one_letter_code
_entity_poly.pdbx_strand_id
1 'polypeptide(L)'
;MYDTELLAICLAIKHFCHQLEGHNFIKFTDHRPFTIAFNKISALCSLRQLGHLDFISQFSTYIRHVSGSDNSVADVLSRINVINHSTTDLQHLAYSQTKDE
;
A
#
# COMPACT_ATOMS: atom_id res chain seq x y z
N MET A 1 -10.82 1.12 3.89
CA MET A 1 -9.69 0.37 4.48
C MET A 1 -9.40 -0.87 3.63
N TYR A 2 -10.27 -1.89 3.63
CA TYR A 2 -10.08 -3.11 2.82
C TYR A 2 -9.82 -2.83 1.32
N ASP A 3 -10.71 -2.11 0.63
CA ASP A 3 -10.54 -1.83 -0.80
C ASP A 3 -9.31 -0.97 -1.09
N THR A 4 -8.96 -0.07 -0.17
CA THR A 4 -7.81 0.84 -0.28
C THR A 4 -6.50 0.06 -0.20
N GLU A 5 -6.39 -0.85 0.75
CA GLU A 5 -5.22 -1.71 0.93
C GLU A 5 -5.11 -2.74 -0.20
N LEU A 6 -6.24 -3.31 -0.64
CA LEU A 6 -6.27 -4.22 -1.77
C LEU A 6 -5.79 -3.52 -3.04
N LEU A 7 -6.25 -2.29 -3.28
CA LEU A 7 -5.79 -1.45 -4.37
C LEU A 7 -4.30 -1.11 -4.21
N ALA A 8 -3.83 -0.77 -3.01
CA ALA A 8 -2.41 -0.49 -2.76
C ALA A 8 -1.52 -1.67 -3.15
N ILE A 9 -1.93 -2.90 -2.81
CA ILE A 9 -1.23 -4.12 -3.23
C ILE A 9 -1.25 -4.27 -4.76
N CYS A 10 -2.40 -4.07 -5.41
CA CYS A 10 -2.46 -4.11 -6.88
C CYS A 10 -1.53 -3.08 -7.53
N LEU A 11 -1.48 -1.85 -7.02
CA LEU A 11 -0.62 -0.79 -7.54
C LEU A 11 0.86 -1.10 -7.34
N ALA A 12 1.23 -1.64 -6.18
CA ALA A 12 2.61 -2.07 -5.91
C ALA A 12 3.04 -3.17 -6.90
N ILE A 13 2.20 -4.18 -7.13
CA ILE A 13 2.49 -5.26 -8.10
C ILE A 13 2.62 -4.70 -9.52
N LYS A 14 1.73 -3.78 -9.93
CA LYS A 14 1.83 -3.13 -11.25
C LYS A 14 3.12 -2.34 -11.39
N HIS A 15 3.51 -1.60 -10.37
CA HIS A 15 4.73 -0.78 -10.39
C HIS A 15 5.99 -1.65 -10.51
N PHE A 16 6.05 -2.73 -9.74
CA PHE A 16 7.19 -3.65 -9.71
C PHE A 16 7.05 -4.85 -10.66
N CYS A 17 6.12 -4.82 -11.63
CA CYS A 17 5.75 -5.96 -12.47
C CYS A 17 6.98 -6.67 -13.06
N HIS A 18 7.87 -5.91 -13.69
CA HIS A 18 9.09 -6.42 -14.33
C HIS A 18 10.07 -7.11 -13.36
N GLN A 19 10.02 -6.77 -12.07
CA GLN A 19 10.87 -7.37 -11.03
C GLN A 19 10.21 -8.58 -10.37
N LEU A 20 8.88 -8.64 -10.38
CA LEU A 20 8.10 -9.69 -9.73
C LEU A 20 7.77 -10.84 -10.69
N GLU A 21 7.70 -10.56 -11.99
CA GLU A 21 7.37 -11.56 -13.01
C GLU A 21 8.38 -12.71 -13.01
N GLY A 22 7.89 -13.94 -12.92
CA GLY A 22 8.73 -15.15 -12.85
C GLY A 22 9.41 -15.41 -11.51
N HIS A 23 9.18 -14.56 -10.49
CA HIS A 23 9.81 -14.69 -9.18
C HIS A 23 8.81 -14.99 -8.05
N ASN A 24 9.23 -15.81 -7.09
CA ASN A 24 8.47 -16.03 -5.87
C ASN A 24 8.77 -14.90 -4.87
N PHE A 25 7.73 -14.23 -4.41
CA PHE A 25 7.85 -13.15 -3.42
C PHE A 25 6.71 -13.19 -2.39
N ILE A 26 6.96 -12.55 -1.26
CA ILE A 26 6.03 -12.43 -0.13
C ILE A 26 5.56 -10.98 -0.06
N LYS A 27 4.25 -10.78 0.07
CA LYS A 27 3.66 -9.47 0.35
C LYS A 27 3.46 -9.33 1.85
N PHE A 28 4.00 -8.26 2.42
CA PHE A 28 3.78 -7.91 3.81
C PHE A 28 2.69 -6.84 3.92
N THR A 29 1.81 -6.98 4.90
CA THR A 29 0.75 -6.01 5.20
C THR A 29 0.43 -6.05 6.68
N ASP A 30 0.08 -4.91 7.26
CA ASP A 30 -0.49 -4.81 8.60
C ASP A 30 -1.99 -5.14 8.64
N HIS A 31 -2.61 -5.41 7.49
CA HIS A 31 -4.01 -5.76 7.42
C HIS A 31 -4.25 -7.28 7.45
N ARG A 32 -4.51 -7.77 8.66
CA ARG A 32 -4.65 -9.19 8.98
C ARG A 32 -5.67 -9.97 8.11
N PRO A 33 -6.83 -9.43 7.71
CA PRO A 33 -7.76 -10.16 6.84
C PRO A 33 -7.18 -10.67 5.51
N PHE A 34 -6.11 -10.05 4.97
CA PHE A 34 -5.54 -10.49 3.69
C PHE A 34 -4.72 -11.79 3.78
N THR A 35 -4.26 -12.19 4.97
CA THR A 35 -3.52 -13.46 5.11
C THR A 35 -4.40 -14.68 4.82
N ILE A 36 -5.72 -14.52 4.88
CA ILE A 36 -6.70 -15.56 4.60
C ILE A 36 -7.59 -15.27 3.39
N ALA A 37 -7.43 -14.11 2.75
CA ALA A 37 -8.32 -13.66 1.67
C ALA A 37 -8.32 -14.62 0.47
N PHE A 38 -7.16 -15.17 0.11
CA PHE A 38 -7.04 -16.15 -0.97
C PHE A 38 -7.58 -17.55 -0.63
N ASN A 39 -7.63 -17.89 0.66
CA ASN A 39 -8.13 -19.18 1.13
C ASN A 39 -9.66 -19.16 1.37
N LYS A 40 -10.25 -17.97 1.50
CA LYS A 40 -11.66 -17.76 1.78
C LYS A 40 -12.20 -16.65 0.87
N ILE A 41 -12.28 -16.92 -0.43
CA ILE A 41 -13.09 -16.11 -1.33
C ILE A 41 -14.54 -16.27 -0.87
N SER A 42 -15.06 -15.28 -0.14
CA SER A 42 -16.40 -15.34 0.43
C SER A 42 -17.43 -14.86 -0.60
N ALA A 43 -18.66 -15.35 -0.48
CA ALA A 43 -19.79 -14.90 -1.29
C ALA A 43 -20.12 -13.39 -1.13
N LEU A 44 -19.46 -12.70 -0.18
CA LEU A 44 -19.63 -11.27 0.08
C LEU A 44 -18.60 -10.39 -0.66
N CYS A 45 -17.62 -10.99 -1.37
CA CYS A 45 -16.67 -10.21 -2.16
C CYS A 45 -17.40 -9.52 -3.32
N SER A 46 -17.20 -8.21 -3.48
CA SER A 46 -17.69 -7.49 -4.65
C SER A 46 -16.95 -7.93 -5.91
N LEU A 47 -17.55 -7.76 -7.10
CA LEU A 47 -16.89 -8.04 -8.38
C LEU A 47 -15.56 -7.30 -8.54
N ARG A 48 -15.47 -6.07 -8.00
CA ARG A 48 -14.24 -5.27 -7.99
C ARG A 48 -13.16 -5.93 -7.13
N GLN A 49 -13.51 -6.35 -5.91
CA GLN A 49 -12.58 -7.03 -5.01
C GLN A 49 -12.10 -8.35 -5.62
N LEU A 50 -13.00 -9.11 -6.25
CA LEU A 50 -12.67 -10.35 -6.92
C LEU A 50 -11.68 -10.12 -8.07
N GLY A 51 -11.90 -9.11 -8.91
CA GLY A 51 -10.96 -8.77 -9.99
C GLY A 51 -9.58 -8.34 -9.48
N HIS A 52 -9.51 -7.63 -8.35
CA HIS A 52 -8.23 -7.29 -7.73
C HIS A 52 -7.52 -8.52 -7.15
N LEU A 53 -8.26 -9.41 -6.47
CA LEU A 53 -7.70 -10.66 -5.95
C LEU A 53 -7.22 -11.56 -7.10
N ASP A 54 -7.99 -11.69 -8.17
CA ASP A 54 -7.60 -12.45 -9.36
C ASP A 54 -6.30 -11.92 -9.97
N PHE A 55 -6.21 -10.61 -10.19
CA PHE A 55 -4.97 -9.98 -10.66
C PHE A 55 -3.78 -10.25 -9.74
N ILE A 56 -3.96 -10.11 -8.42
CA ILE A 56 -2.88 -10.38 -7.45
C ILE A 56 -2.45 -11.86 -7.50
N SER A 57 -3.41 -12.78 -7.68
CA SER A 57 -3.16 -14.23 -7.71
C SER A 57 -2.27 -14.67 -8.87
N GLN A 58 -2.29 -13.95 -9.99
CA GLN A 58 -1.44 -14.23 -11.16
C GLN A 58 0.05 -14.07 -10.85
N PHE A 59 0.40 -13.26 -9.85
CA PHE A 59 1.78 -13.05 -9.43
C PHE A 59 2.15 -13.91 -8.22
N SER A 60 1.35 -13.84 -7.15
CA SER A 60 1.60 -14.60 -5.92
C SER A 60 0.36 -14.61 -5.04
N THR A 61 0.14 -15.65 -4.27
CA THR A 61 -0.90 -15.70 -3.22
C THR A 61 -0.30 -15.60 -1.81
N TYR A 62 1.02 -15.56 -1.68
CA TYR A 62 1.71 -15.49 -0.38
C TYR A 62 1.66 -14.09 0.22
N ILE A 63 0.83 -13.95 1.26
CA ILE A 63 0.70 -12.73 2.06
C ILE A 63 1.00 -13.05 3.52
N ARG A 64 1.86 -12.25 4.17
CA ARG A 64 2.16 -12.36 5.59
C ARG A 64 1.78 -11.07 6.30
N HIS A 65 1.14 -11.21 7.46
CA HIS A 65 0.87 -10.09 8.35
C HIS A 65 2.14 -9.65 9.07
N VAL A 66 2.36 -8.34 9.16
CA VAL A 66 3.37 -7.69 10.01
C VAL A 66 2.69 -6.70 10.95
N SER A 67 3.30 -6.35 12.07
CA SER A 67 2.72 -5.34 12.94
C SER A 67 2.76 -3.96 12.26
N GLY A 68 1.82 -3.06 12.58
CA GLY A 68 1.83 -1.70 12.05
C GLY A 68 3.12 -0.94 12.39
N SER A 69 3.73 -1.21 13.56
CA SER A 69 5.03 -0.66 13.94
C SER A 69 6.16 -1.11 13.00
N ASP A 70 6.10 -2.34 12.49
CA ASP A 70 7.08 -2.87 11.52
C ASP A 70 6.75 -2.42 10.08
N ASN A 71 5.55 -1.88 9.84
CA ASN A 71 5.08 -1.39 8.55
C ASN A 71 5.17 0.15 8.41
N SER A 72 5.95 0.81 9.28
CA SER A 72 6.04 2.27 9.38
C SER A 72 6.42 2.96 8.06
N VAL A 73 7.34 2.39 7.29
CA VAL A 73 7.76 2.93 5.99
C VAL A 73 6.59 2.96 5.00
N ALA A 74 5.84 1.86 4.89
CA ALA A 74 4.70 1.78 3.98
C ALA A 74 3.56 2.71 4.43
N ASP A 75 3.30 2.80 5.74
CA ASP A 75 2.30 3.73 6.30
C ASP A 75 2.66 5.18 5.96
N VAL A 76 3.91 5.61 6.19
CA VAL A 76 4.38 6.96 5.85
C VAL A 76 4.25 7.23 4.35
N LEU A 77 4.75 6.32 3.50
CA LEU A 77 4.67 6.48 2.05
C LEU A 77 3.21 6.56 1.56
N SER A 78 2.30 5.79 2.16
CA SER A 78 0.88 5.83 1.82
C SER A 78 0.20 7.17 2.17
N ARG A 79 0.78 7.94 3.09
CA ARG A 79 0.28 9.24 3.57
C ARG A 79 0.92 10.45 2.89
N ILE A 80 1.95 10.29 2.05
CA ILE A 80 2.68 11.41 1.44
C ILE A 80 1.75 12.39 0.70
N ASN A 81 0.74 11.89 -0.02
CA ASN A 81 -0.21 12.77 -0.71
C ASN A 81 -1.04 13.64 0.25
N VAL A 82 -1.26 13.19 1.48
CA VAL A 82 -1.93 13.98 2.53
C VAL A 82 -1.01 15.07 3.08
N ILE A 83 0.29 14.76 3.23
CA ILE A 83 1.31 15.70 3.71
C ILE A 83 1.53 16.85 2.70
N ASN A 84 1.54 16.56 1.40
CA ASN A 84 1.72 17.58 0.36
C ASN A 84 0.55 18.58 0.27
N HIS A 85 -0.62 18.24 0.80
CA HIS A 85 -1.79 19.13 0.84
C HIS A 85 -1.87 19.97 2.13
N SER A 86 -1.16 19.59 3.20
CA SER A 86 -0.91 20.52 4.29
C SER A 86 0.11 21.54 3.81
N THR A 87 -0.40 22.63 3.24
CA THR A 87 0.31 23.86 2.91
C THR A 87 1.01 24.37 4.15
N THR A 88 2.20 23.83 4.43
CA THR A 88 3.22 24.60 5.11
C THR A 88 3.44 25.80 4.21
N ASP A 89 3.24 26.99 4.75
CA ASP A 89 3.46 28.23 4.03
C ASP A 89 4.98 28.33 3.77
N LEU A 90 5.42 27.70 2.68
CA LEU A 90 6.83 27.57 2.31
C LEU A 90 7.47 28.95 2.16
N GLN A 91 6.67 29.97 1.82
CA GLN A 91 7.12 31.36 1.74
C GLN A 91 7.45 31.91 3.14
N HIS A 92 6.63 31.60 4.14
CA HIS A 92 6.88 32.01 5.52
C HIS A 92 8.10 31.28 6.13
N LEU A 93 8.30 30.00 5.79
CA LEU A 93 9.44 29.21 6.26
C LEU A 93 10.76 29.64 5.59
N ALA A 94 10.71 29.99 4.30
CA ALA A 94 11.85 30.58 3.59
C ALA A 94 12.22 31.97 4.15
N TYR A 95 11.23 32.78 4.51
CA TYR A 95 11.45 34.10 5.11
C TYR A 95 12.05 34.04 6.52
N SER A 96 11.71 33.03 7.33
CA SER A 96 12.33 32.87 8.65
C SER A 96 13.79 32.41 8.56
N GLN A 97 14.15 31.61 7.55
CA GLN A 97 15.53 31.14 7.35
C GLN A 97 16.50 32.26 6.99
N THR A 98 16.06 33.30 6.29
CA THR A 98 16.90 34.45 5.92
C THR A 98 17.08 35.46 7.04
N LYS A 99 16.38 35.30 8.17
CA LYS A 99 16.51 36.14 9.37
C LYS A 99 17.45 35.57 10.44
N ASP A 100 17.89 34.32 10.26
CA ASP A 100 18.83 33.65 11.17
C ASP A 100 20.30 33.80 10.72
N GLU A 101 20.56 34.58 9.66
CA GLU A 101 21.89 35.13 9.30
C GLU A 101 22.03 36.59 9.76
#